data_AF-A0AAV5L4S2-F1
#
_entry.id   AF-A0AAV5L4S2-F1
#
_cell.length_a   1.000
_cell.length_b   1.000
_cell.length_c   1.000
_cell.angle_alpha   90.00
_cell.angle_beta   90.00
_cell.angle_gamma   90.00
#
_symmetry.space_group_name_H-M   'P 1'
#
loop_
_entity.id
_entity.type
_entity.pdbx_description
1 polymer ?
#
loop_
_entity_poly.entity_id
_entity_poly.type
_entity_poly.pdbx_seq_one_letter_code
_entity_poly.pdbx_strand_id
1 'polypeptide(L)'
;MPELFGIRLGAILVTGFILTTMFWHLDNSPKGVQEQNGFFAFAMSTTFYTCFEAIPVFLQERYIFMRETAYNAYCRSSYVLTHSIISIPSLIVLSISFVAIPFWTVGLTGDLHGFLFFFFTILASFWAGRSFVTFISGVVSHIMLGFTVVVAILAYFLLFSGFFISRNQIRLYWIWFHYISLVRYPYEAVLQKEFDNPTKCFVKGVQMFDNTPFGTAPLAVKLKLLQI
;
A
#
# COMPACT_ATOMS: atom_id res chain seq x y z
N MET A 1 3.13 24.91 5.82
CA MET A 1 2.21 25.54 4.85
C MET A 1 0.85 24.83 4.94
N PRO A 2 -0.19 25.46 5.49
CA PRO A 2 -1.50 24.81 5.71
C PRO A 2 -2.19 24.41 4.39
N GLU A 3 -1.99 25.18 3.32
CA GLU A 3 -2.54 24.91 1.98
C GLU A 3 -2.14 23.53 1.44
N LEU A 4 -0.85 23.18 1.53
CA LEU A 4 -0.32 21.88 1.08
C LEU A 4 -0.94 20.72 1.84
N PHE A 5 -1.12 20.86 3.15
CA PHE A 5 -1.76 19.83 3.97
C PHE A 5 -3.25 19.67 3.63
N GLY A 6 -3.97 20.78 3.41
CA GLY A 6 -5.37 20.76 2.99
C GLY A 6 -5.58 20.08 1.64
N ILE A 7 -4.77 20.42 0.63
CA ILE A 7 -4.82 19.79 -0.70
C ILE A 7 -4.54 18.29 -0.59
N ARG A 8 -3.54 17.90 0.21
CA ARG A 8 -3.19 16.50 0.41
C ARG A 8 -4.33 15.71 1.08
N LEU A 9 -4.92 16.27 2.13
CA LEU A 9 -6.08 15.65 2.79
C LEU A 9 -7.22 15.47 1.79
N GLY A 10 -7.53 16.50 1.00
CA GLY A 10 -8.55 16.43 -0.04
C GLY A 10 -8.26 15.33 -1.05
N ALA A 11 -7.03 15.24 -1.57
CA ALA A 11 -6.64 14.21 -2.53
C ALA A 11 -6.76 12.78 -1.95
N ILE A 12 -6.37 12.58 -0.69
CA ILE A 12 -6.49 11.29 0.00
C ILE A 12 -7.95 10.91 0.23
N LEU A 13 -8.80 11.86 0.61
CA LEU A 13 -10.23 11.61 0.77
C LEU A 13 -10.89 11.26 -0.56
N VAL A 14 -10.56 11.99 -1.64
CA VAL A 14 -11.09 11.72 -2.98
C VAL A 14 -10.63 10.35 -3.49
N THR A 15 -9.34 10.03 -3.36
CA THR A 15 -8.83 8.71 -3.79
C THR A 15 -9.39 7.57 -2.95
N GLY A 16 -9.49 7.75 -1.62
CA GLY A 16 -10.14 6.79 -0.74
C GLY A 16 -11.61 6.57 -1.09
N PHE A 17 -12.33 7.65 -1.43
CA PHE A 17 -13.72 7.58 -1.89
C PHE A 17 -13.85 6.84 -3.22
N ILE A 18 -13.01 7.15 -4.21
CA ILE A 18 -13.02 6.48 -5.52
C ILE A 18 -12.71 4.98 -5.38
N LEU A 19 -11.69 4.63 -4.59
CA LEU A 19 -11.34 3.22 -4.33
C LEU A 19 -12.49 2.48 -3.66
N THR A 20 -13.15 3.14 -2.72
CA THR A 20 -14.29 2.58 -1.99
C THR A 20 -15.51 2.35 -2.88
N THR A 21 -15.85 3.30 -3.74
CA THR A 21 -17.01 3.17 -4.63
C THR A 21 -16.80 2.12 -5.73
N MET A 22 -15.56 1.94 -6.17
CA MET A 22 -15.22 0.91 -7.16
C MET A 22 -15.33 -0.51 -6.57
N PHE A 23 -14.97 -0.70 -5.30
CA PHE A 23 -14.92 -2.00 -4.64
C PHE A 23 -16.01 -2.13 -3.55
N TRP A 24 -17.24 -1.77 -3.90
CA TRP A 24 -18.37 -1.80 -2.97
C TRP A 24 -18.91 -3.22 -2.79
N HIS A 25 -19.00 -3.69 -1.53
CA HIS A 25 -19.59 -4.99 -1.15
C HIS A 25 -18.99 -6.20 -1.89
N LEU A 26 -17.88 -6.73 -1.38
CA LEU A 26 -17.26 -7.91 -1.98
C LEU A 26 -17.95 -9.19 -1.51
N ASP A 27 -18.46 -9.94 -2.47
CA ASP A 27 -19.02 -11.27 -2.23
C ASP A 27 -17.92 -12.28 -1.88
N ASN A 28 -18.23 -13.29 -1.06
CA ASN A 28 -17.31 -14.41 -0.74
C ASN A 28 -17.10 -15.40 -1.92
N SER A 29 -17.41 -14.98 -3.14
CA SER A 29 -17.15 -15.69 -4.39
C SER A 29 -15.65 -15.62 -4.73
N PRO A 30 -15.07 -16.58 -5.46
CA PRO A 30 -13.68 -16.52 -5.92
C PRO A 30 -13.39 -15.27 -6.75
N LYS A 31 -14.41 -14.76 -7.46
CA LYS A 31 -14.32 -13.47 -8.15
C LYS A 31 -14.16 -12.31 -7.15
N GLY A 32 -14.94 -12.33 -6.07
CA GLY A 32 -14.82 -11.34 -5.01
C GLY A 32 -13.49 -11.42 -4.27
N VAL A 33 -12.90 -12.61 -4.07
CA VAL A 33 -11.54 -12.73 -3.50
C VAL A 33 -10.49 -12.08 -4.41
N GLN A 34 -10.62 -12.28 -5.73
CA GLN A 34 -9.73 -11.62 -6.69
C GLN A 34 -9.88 -10.10 -6.68
N GLU A 35 -11.12 -9.61 -6.58
CA GLU A 35 -11.42 -8.18 -6.43
C GLU A 35 -10.88 -7.63 -5.10
N GLN A 36 -10.93 -8.42 -4.02
CA GLN A 36 -10.41 -8.04 -2.70
C GLN A 36 -8.89 -7.90 -2.71
N ASN A 37 -8.21 -8.85 -3.36
CA ASN A 37 -6.77 -8.79 -3.54
C ASN A 37 -6.36 -7.58 -4.39
N GLY A 38 -7.15 -7.27 -5.44
CA GLY A 38 -6.99 -6.07 -6.25
C GLY A 38 -7.15 -4.79 -5.44
N PHE A 39 -8.22 -4.70 -4.66
CA PHE A 39 -8.49 -3.58 -3.76
C PHE A 39 -7.30 -3.31 -2.82
N PHE A 40 -6.80 -4.33 -2.12
CA PHE A 40 -5.66 -4.15 -1.22
C PHE A 40 -4.39 -3.74 -1.96
N ALA A 41 -4.09 -4.33 -3.12
CA ALA A 41 -2.91 -3.98 -3.90
C ALA A 41 -2.95 -2.51 -4.38
N PHE A 42 -4.11 -2.05 -4.87
CA PHE A 42 -4.30 -0.67 -5.30
C PHE A 42 -4.34 0.31 -4.14
N ALA A 43 -5.01 -0.03 -3.03
CA ALA A 43 -5.08 0.82 -1.84
C ALA A 43 -3.67 1.09 -1.29
N MET A 44 -2.87 0.03 -1.08
CA MET A 44 -1.50 0.15 -0.59
C MET A 44 -0.63 0.97 -1.55
N SER A 45 -0.68 0.67 -2.85
CA SER A 45 0.10 1.40 -3.84
C SER A 45 -0.24 2.89 -3.88
N THR A 46 -1.54 3.22 -3.81
CA THR A 46 -2.03 4.61 -3.79
C THR A 46 -1.48 5.38 -2.59
N THR A 47 -1.42 4.75 -1.41
CA THR A 47 -0.77 5.34 -0.22
C THR A 47 0.68 5.76 -0.51
N PHE A 48 1.46 4.95 -1.22
CA PHE A 48 2.83 5.32 -1.61
C PHE A 48 2.87 6.42 -2.68
N TYR A 49 1.98 6.40 -3.68
CA TYR A 49 1.91 7.44 -4.72
C TYR A 49 1.60 8.82 -4.13
N THR A 50 0.73 8.90 -3.13
CA THR A 50 0.40 10.18 -2.48
C THR A 50 1.57 10.78 -1.69
N CYS A 51 2.68 10.05 -1.50
CA CYS A 51 3.87 10.59 -0.85
C CYS A 51 4.76 11.42 -1.81
N PHE A 52 4.46 11.48 -3.12
CA PHE A 52 5.28 12.15 -4.13
C PHE A 52 5.45 13.66 -3.92
N GLU A 53 4.45 14.30 -3.33
CA GLU A 53 4.52 15.70 -2.92
C GLU A 53 5.72 16.03 -2.03
N ALA A 54 6.32 15.04 -1.35
CA ALA A 54 7.46 15.26 -0.47
C ALA A 54 8.74 15.61 -1.25
N ILE A 55 8.82 15.29 -2.56
CA ILE A 55 9.99 15.58 -3.40
C ILE A 55 10.27 17.09 -3.48
N PRO A 56 9.36 17.92 -4.00
CA PRO A 56 9.60 19.36 -4.12
C PRO A 56 9.78 20.03 -2.75
N VAL A 57 9.05 19.58 -1.72
CA VAL A 57 9.15 20.10 -0.36
C VAL A 57 10.56 19.87 0.20
N PHE A 58 11.07 18.64 0.11
CA PHE A 58 12.40 18.32 0.62
C PHE A 58 13.50 19.02 -0.19
N LEU A 59 13.37 19.12 -1.52
CA LEU A 59 14.36 19.82 -2.35
C LEU A 59 14.44 21.31 -2.03
N GLN A 60 13.31 21.95 -1.71
CA GLN A 60 13.29 23.35 -1.28
C GLN A 60 13.94 23.52 0.10
N GLU A 61 13.64 22.65 1.07
CA GLU A 61 14.20 22.70 2.41
C GLU A 61 15.70 22.36 2.44
N ARG A 62 16.14 21.46 1.55
CA ARG A 62 17.54 21.03 1.43
C ARG A 62 18.50 22.20 1.24
N TYR A 63 18.10 23.22 0.46
CA TYR A 63 18.94 24.39 0.24
C TYR A 63 19.22 25.15 1.56
N ILE A 64 18.18 25.33 2.37
CA ILE A 64 18.27 26.00 3.67
C ILE A 64 19.09 25.14 4.64
N PHE A 65 18.80 23.83 4.69
CA PHE A 65 19.50 22.85 5.51
C PHE A 65 21.02 22.82 5.24
N MET A 66 21.42 22.78 3.97
CA MET A 66 22.83 22.77 3.59
C MET A 66 23.54 24.05 4.02
N ARG A 67 22.86 25.20 3.87
CA ARG A 67 23.40 26.50 4.30
C ARG A 67 23.61 26.52 5.81
N GLU A 68 22.61 26.15 6.61
CA GLU A 68 22.69 26.18 8.07
C GLU A 68 23.69 25.16 8.64
N THR A 69 23.78 23.98 8.02
CA THR A 69 24.79 22.97 8.39
C THR A 69 26.20 23.45 8.08
N ALA A 70 26.41 24.21 6.99
CA ALA A 70 27.73 24.77 6.67
C ALA A 70 28.20 25.81 7.69
N TYR A 71 27.26 26.52 8.34
CA TYR A 71 27.55 27.42 9.47
C TYR A 71 27.60 26.71 10.84
N ASN A 72 27.54 25.36 10.87
CA ASN A 72 27.50 24.55 12.09
C ASN A 72 26.36 24.94 13.06
N ALA A 73 25.22 25.42 12.54
CA ALA A 73 24.08 25.81 13.38
C ALA A 73 23.44 24.61 14.10
N TYR A 74 23.44 23.43 13.48
CA TYR A 74 22.99 22.17 14.08
C TYR A 74 23.56 20.94 13.38
N CYS A 75 23.53 19.80 14.06
CA CYS A 75 23.94 18.50 13.51
C CYS A 75 22.88 17.94 12.54
N ARG A 76 23.34 17.22 11.51
CA ARG A 76 22.47 16.57 10.51
C ARG A 76 21.49 15.56 11.11
N SER A 77 21.93 14.83 12.15
CA SER A 77 21.09 13.89 12.89
C SER A 77 19.94 14.57 13.62
N SER A 78 20.19 15.76 14.21
CA SER A 78 19.16 16.54 14.90
C SER A 78 18.06 16.98 13.94
N TYR A 79 18.44 17.41 12.73
CA TYR A 79 17.48 17.78 11.68
C TYR A 79 16.59 16.61 11.27
N VAL A 80 17.17 15.44 10.99
CA VAL A 80 16.41 14.25 10.57
C VAL A 80 15.44 13.78 11.67
N LEU A 81 15.88 13.77 12.93
CA LEU A 81 15.03 13.36 14.06
C LEU A 81 13.86 14.33 14.26
N THR A 82 14.15 15.63 14.26
CA THR A 82 13.15 16.68 14.46
C THR A 82 12.12 16.66 13.33
N HIS A 83 12.57 16.57 12.08
CA HIS A 83 11.68 16.51 10.92
C HIS A 83 10.83 15.23 10.91
N SER A 84 11.39 14.11 11.35
CA SER A 84 10.63 12.85 11.49
C SER A 84 9.53 12.99 12.53
N ILE A 85 9.84 13.51 13.73
CA ILE A 85 8.87 13.69 14.82
C ILE A 85 7.74 14.66 14.42
N ILE A 86 8.09 15.79 13.80
CA ILE A 86 7.10 16.79 13.35
C ILE A 86 6.16 16.22 12.27
N SER A 87 6.62 15.24 11.48
CA SER A 87 5.79 14.64 10.45
C SER A 87 4.72 13.68 11.00
N ILE A 88 4.94 13.06 12.16
CA ILE A 88 4.07 12.00 12.71
C ILE A 88 2.61 12.47 12.90
N PRO A 89 2.32 13.62 13.55
CA PRO A 89 0.93 14.07 13.73
C PRO A 89 0.19 14.25 12.41
N SER A 90 0.86 14.81 11.40
CA SER A 90 0.28 14.98 10.07
C SER A 90 -0.05 13.63 9.40
N LEU A 91 0.85 12.64 9.54
CA LEU A 91 0.67 11.30 8.99
C LEU A 91 -0.48 10.56 9.67
N ILE A 92 -0.67 10.74 10.98
CA ILE A 92 -1.79 10.16 11.73
C ILE A 92 -3.12 10.65 11.15
N VAL A 93 -3.30 11.97 10.97
CA VAL A 93 -4.55 12.52 10.42
C VAL A 93 -4.83 11.96 9.02
N LEU A 94 -3.82 11.94 8.15
CA LEU A 94 -3.95 11.42 6.78
C LEU A 94 -4.28 9.92 6.77
N SER A 95 -3.68 9.14 7.68
CA SER A 95 -3.92 7.71 7.81
C SER A 95 -5.34 7.43 8.30
N ILE A 96 -5.84 8.17 9.29
CA ILE A 96 -7.23 8.05 9.77
C ILE A 96 -8.19 8.38 8.63
N SER A 97 -7.96 9.48 7.91
CA SER A 97 -8.80 9.89 6.79
C SER A 97 -8.85 8.83 5.68
N PHE A 98 -7.71 8.23 5.35
CA PHE A 98 -7.65 7.17 4.33
C PHE A 98 -8.31 5.87 4.78
N VAL A 99 -8.22 5.52 6.07
CA VAL A 99 -8.74 4.25 6.59
C VAL A 99 -10.23 4.30 6.88
N ALA A 100 -10.73 5.47 7.33
CA ALA A 100 -12.12 5.64 7.71
C ALA A 100 -13.09 5.24 6.58
N ILE A 101 -12.84 5.65 5.34
CA ILE A 101 -13.75 5.39 4.21
C ILE A 101 -13.78 3.89 3.80
N PRO A 102 -12.64 3.26 3.43
CA PRO A 102 -12.62 1.88 2.95
C PRO A 102 -12.97 0.84 4.02
N PHE A 103 -12.69 1.10 5.30
CA PHE A 103 -12.95 0.11 6.34
C PHE A 103 -14.44 -0.22 6.46
N TRP A 104 -15.30 0.80 6.52
CA TRP A 104 -16.75 0.63 6.67
C TRP A 104 -17.43 0.08 5.42
N THR A 105 -16.85 0.31 4.25
CA THR A 105 -17.51 0.09 2.95
C THR A 105 -17.13 -1.23 2.30
N VAL A 106 -15.88 -1.65 2.46
CA VAL A 106 -15.41 -2.98 2.06
C VAL A 106 -15.88 -4.05 3.03
N GLY A 107 -16.25 -3.67 4.27
CA GLY A 107 -16.72 -4.62 5.28
C GLY A 107 -15.59 -5.53 5.77
N LEU A 108 -14.42 -4.95 6.03
CA LEU A 108 -13.24 -5.66 6.55
C LEU A 108 -13.59 -6.41 7.83
N THR A 109 -13.00 -7.59 8.00
CA THR A 109 -13.34 -8.47 9.12
C THR A 109 -12.61 -8.02 10.39
N GLY A 110 -13.32 -7.98 11.50
CA GLY A 110 -12.78 -7.61 12.80
C GLY A 110 -13.30 -6.25 13.24
N ASP A 111 -13.80 -6.20 14.47
CA ASP A 111 -14.41 -5.03 15.10
C ASP A 111 -13.34 -3.95 15.36
N LEU A 112 -13.06 -3.59 16.60
CA LEU A 112 -12.07 -2.55 16.90
C LEU A 112 -10.61 -2.97 16.59
N HIS A 113 -10.28 -4.24 16.79
CA HIS A 113 -8.89 -4.73 16.62
C HIS A 113 -8.47 -4.80 15.14
N GLY A 114 -9.41 -5.13 14.24
CA GLY A 114 -9.18 -5.14 12.79
C GLY A 114 -8.92 -3.73 12.26
N PHE A 115 -9.74 -2.77 12.70
CA PHE A 115 -9.57 -1.35 12.38
C PHE A 115 -8.20 -0.83 12.81
N LEU A 116 -7.79 -1.08 14.06
CA LEU A 116 -6.49 -0.63 14.58
C LEU A 116 -5.33 -1.24 13.81
N PHE A 117 -5.38 -2.54 13.49
CA PHE A 117 -4.34 -3.19 12.71
C PHE A 117 -4.20 -2.56 11.32
N PHE A 118 -5.32 -2.34 10.63
CA PHE A 118 -5.33 -1.72 9.31
C PHE A 118 -4.83 -0.27 9.39
N PHE A 119 -5.25 0.48 10.40
CA PHE A 119 -4.75 1.83 10.68
C PHE A 119 -3.23 1.88 10.87
N PHE A 120 -2.68 1.04 11.73
CA PHE A 120 -1.22 1.00 11.96
C PHE A 120 -0.45 0.57 10.71
N THR A 121 -1.02 -0.33 9.90
CA THR A 121 -0.41 -0.76 8.63
C THR A 121 -0.35 0.39 7.62
N ILE A 122 -1.42 1.16 7.48
CA ILE A 122 -1.46 2.35 6.63
C ILE A 122 -0.54 3.46 7.15
N LEU A 123 -0.52 3.69 8.47
CA LEU A 123 0.38 4.67 9.10
C LEU A 123 1.85 4.32 8.84
N ALA A 124 2.23 3.06 9.03
CA ALA A 124 3.56 2.56 8.73
C ALA A 124 3.89 2.70 7.24
N SER A 125 2.92 2.47 6.35
CA SER A 125 3.09 2.63 4.89
C SER A 125 3.33 4.08 4.51
N PHE A 126 2.56 5.03 5.07
CA PHE A 126 2.79 6.46 4.85
C PHE A 126 4.16 6.90 5.37
N TRP A 127 4.59 6.41 6.54
CA TRP A 127 5.88 6.76 7.09
C TRP A 127 7.03 6.19 6.27
N ALA A 128 6.95 4.92 5.87
CA ALA A 128 7.92 4.26 4.99
C ALA A 128 7.98 4.91 3.61
N GLY A 129 6.83 5.19 3.00
CA GLY A 129 6.73 5.83 1.69
C GLY A 129 7.31 7.24 1.70
N ARG A 130 6.97 8.06 2.70
CA ARG A 130 7.52 9.41 2.83
C ARG A 130 9.03 9.39 3.08
N SER A 131 9.54 8.46 3.87
CA SER A 131 10.98 8.25 4.08
C SER A 131 11.70 7.82 2.80
N PHE A 132 11.11 6.91 2.04
CA PHE A 132 11.65 6.46 0.76
C PHE A 132 11.73 7.60 -0.27
N VAL A 133 10.65 8.38 -0.41
CA VAL A 133 10.63 9.54 -1.31
C VAL A 133 11.67 10.58 -0.89
N THR A 134 11.80 10.83 0.42
CA THR A 134 12.80 11.76 0.98
C THR A 134 14.23 11.29 0.69
N PHE A 135 14.50 9.99 0.83
CA PHE A 135 15.78 9.38 0.49
C PHE A 135 16.15 9.60 -0.98
N ILE A 136 15.23 9.31 -1.92
CA ILE A 136 15.45 9.55 -3.36
C ILE A 136 15.66 11.04 -3.64
N SER A 137 14.93 11.92 -2.95
CA SER A 137 15.08 13.39 -3.08
C SER A 137 16.42 13.90 -2.55
N GLY A 138 17.09 13.14 -1.68
CA GLY A 138 18.47 13.41 -1.27
C GLY A 138 19.49 13.08 -2.37
N VAL A 139 19.23 12.02 -3.13
CA VAL A 139 20.11 11.56 -4.23
C VAL A 139 19.95 12.41 -5.48
N VAL A 140 18.72 12.79 -5.82
CA VAL A 140 18.41 13.53 -7.04
C VAL A 140 18.45 15.04 -6.79
N SER A 141 18.96 15.82 -7.76
CA SER A 141 19.01 17.28 -7.70
C SER A 141 17.81 17.97 -8.37
N HIS A 142 17.23 17.34 -9.40
CA HIS A 142 16.10 17.87 -10.17
C HIS A 142 14.76 17.22 -9.80
N ILE A 143 13.74 18.05 -9.58
CA ILE A 143 12.38 17.62 -9.21
C ILE A 143 11.80 16.62 -10.23
N MET A 144 11.92 16.91 -11.53
CA MET A 144 11.35 16.06 -12.59
C MET A 144 11.99 14.67 -12.63
N LEU A 145 13.32 14.61 -12.52
CA LEU A 145 14.03 13.32 -12.43
C LEU A 145 13.61 12.55 -11.17
N GLY A 146 13.39 13.25 -10.05
CA GLY A 146 12.89 12.64 -8.83
C GLY A 146 11.55 11.95 -9.05
N PHE A 147 10.58 12.64 -9.65
CA PHE A 147 9.28 12.04 -9.96
C PHE A 147 9.41 10.81 -10.86
N THR A 148 10.18 10.88 -11.94
CA THR A 148 10.37 9.75 -12.87
C THR A 148 10.96 8.52 -12.15
N VAL A 149 11.99 8.72 -11.33
CA VAL A 149 12.65 7.63 -10.60
C VAL A 149 11.71 6.99 -9.57
N VAL A 150 11.01 7.81 -8.78
CA VAL A 150 10.11 7.28 -7.75
C VAL A 150 8.91 6.54 -8.38
N VAL A 151 8.31 7.07 -9.44
CA VAL A 151 7.23 6.39 -10.21
C VAL A 151 7.71 5.03 -10.70
N ALA A 152 8.88 4.98 -11.35
CA ALA A 152 9.44 3.75 -11.89
C ALA A 152 9.67 2.71 -10.77
N ILE A 153 10.30 3.11 -9.66
CA ILE A 153 10.58 2.19 -8.56
C ILE A 153 9.29 1.70 -7.90
N LEU A 154 8.30 2.57 -7.66
CA LEU A 154 7.02 2.13 -7.09
C LEU A 154 6.26 1.18 -8.01
N ALA A 155 6.29 1.39 -9.32
CA ALA A 155 5.69 0.47 -10.28
C ALA A 155 6.34 -0.91 -10.20
N TYR A 156 7.68 -0.98 -10.10
CA TYR A 156 8.36 -2.26 -9.89
C TYR A 156 8.05 -2.86 -8.51
N PHE A 157 7.97 -2.05 -7.44
CA PHE A 157 7.60 -2.55 -6.12
C PHE A 157 6.20 -3.18 -6.10
N LEU A 158 5.25 -2.61 -6.84
CA LEU A 158 3.93 -3.21 -7.04
C LEU A 158 3.99 -4.50 -7.86
N LEU A 159 4.80 -4.56 -8.91
CA LEU A 159 4.97 -5.78 -9.71
C LEU A 159 5.47 -6.96 -8.86
N PHE A 160 6.44 -6.69 -7.99
CA PHE A 160 7.05 -7.69 -7.10
C PHE A 160 6.38 -7.78 -5.72
N SER A 161 5.24 -7.13 -5.47
CA SER A 161 4.56 -7.15 -4.16
C SER A 161 3.89 -8.48 -3.82
N GLY A 162 3.80 -9.41 -4.78
CA GLY A 162 3.05 -10.66 -4.65
C GLY A 162 1.67 -10.64 -5.30
N PHE A 163 1.17 -9.47 -5.70
CA PHE A 163 -0.12 -9.33 -6.40
C PHE A 163 -0.05 -9.80 -7.86
N PHE A 164 0.89 -9.26 -8.66
CA PHE A 164 1.02 -9.61 -10.08
C PHE A 164 1.80 -10.91 -10.29
N ILE A 165 2.92 -11.06 -9.59
CA ILE A 165 3.80 -12.23 -9.69
C ILE A 165 3.90 -12.86 -8.31
N SER A 166 3.49 -14.13 -8.22
CA SER A 166 3.66 -14.92 -6.99
C SER A 166 5.13 -15.17 -6.71
N ARG A 167 5.53 -15.15 -5.43
CA ARG A 167 6.91 -15.37 -4.97
C ARG A 167 7.56 -16.61 -5.58
N ASN A 168 6.81 -17.70 -5.73
CA ASN A 168 7.32 -18.98 -6.23
C ASN A 168 7.68 -18.96 -7.72
N GLN A 169 7.16 -18.00 -8.47
CA GLN A 169 7.45 -17.84 -9.90
C GLN A 169 8.65 -16.90 -10.16
N ILE A 170 9.14 -16.21 -9.13
CA ILE A 170 10.27 -15.29 -9.26
C ILE A 170 11.56 -16.10 -9.32
N ARG A 171 12.34 -15.91 -10.39
CA ARG A 171 13.68 -16.52 -10.53
C ARG A 171 14.62 -16.04 -9.42
N LEU A 172 15.50 -16.91 -8.92
CA LEU A 172 16.37 -16.64 -7.76
C LEU A 172 17.15 -15.33 -7.84
N TYR A 173 17.56 -14.92 -9.03
CA TYR A 173 18.33 -13.68 -9.22
C TYR A 173 17.51 -12.39 -9.10
N TRP A 174 16.17 -12.44 -9.16
CA TRP A 174 15.28 -11.28 -8.92
C TRP A 174 14.63 -11.30 -7.53
N ILE A 175 14.82 -12.37 -6.74
CA ILE A 175 14.13 -12.54 -5.45
C ILE A 175 14.45 -11.42 -4.46
N TRP A 176 15.64 -10.83 -4.54
CA TRP A 176 16.05 -9.72 -3.66
C TRP A 176 15.15 -8.49 -3.83
N PHE A 177 14.66 -8.23 -5.05
CA PHE A 177 13.80 -7.09 -5.33
C PHE A 177 12.43 -7.22 -4.67
N HIS A 178 11.92 -8.46 -4.56
CA HIS A 178 10.72 -8.77 -3.79
C HIS A 178 10.90 -8.41 -2.30
N TYR A 179 12.07 -8.70 -1.70
CA TYR A 179 12.34 -8.36 -0.30
C TYR A 179 12.55 -6.86 -0.06
N ILE A 180 13.03 -6.11 -1.06
CA ILE A 180 13.19 -4.65 -0.96
C ILE A 180 11.87 -3.90 -1.17
N SER A 181 10.88 -4.50 -1.84
CA SER A 181 9.60 -3.86 -2.12
C SER A 181 8.89 -3.42 -0.84
N LEU A 182 8.76 -2.10 -0.67
CA LEU A 182 8.05 -1.51 0.47
C LEU A 182 6.54 -1.77 0.42
N VAL A 183 5.97 -1.92 -0.79
CA VAL A 183 4.54 -2.18 -1.00
C VAL A 183 4.16 -3.60 -0.59
N ARG A 184 5.11 -4.55 -0.66
CA ARG A 184 4.90 -5.95 -0.28
C ARG A 184 4.44 -6.12 1.15
N TYR A 185 5.14 -5.49 2.09
CA TYR A 185 4.91 -5.69 3.52
C TYR A 185 3.49 -5.32 3.98
N PRO A 186 2.97 -4.11 3.71
CA PRO A 186 1.61 -3.78 4.12
C PRO A 186 0.55 -4.56 3.35
N TYR A 187 0.83 -4.93 2.10
CA TYR A 187 -0.06 -5.80 1.33
C TYR A 187 -0.19 -7.20 1.96
N GLU A 188 0.94 -7.90 2.19
CA GLU A 188 0.94 -9.22 2.84
C GLU A 188 0.35 -9.16 4.26
N ALA A 189 0.61 -8.09 5.02
CA ALA A 189 0.09 -7.91 6.37
C ALA A 189 -1.44 -7.87 6.41
N VAL A 190 -2.06 -7.10 5.50
CA VAL A 190 -3.53 -7.01 5.43
C VAL A 190 -4.14 -8.30 4.90
N LEU A 191 -3.53 -8.92 3.89
CA LEU A 191 -3.99 -10.23 3.40
C LEU A 191 -3.97 -11.28 4.51
N GLN A 192 -2.87 -11.39 5.27
CA GLN A 192 -2.77 -12.34 6.36
C GLN A 192 -3.85 -12.14 7.41
N LYS A 193 -4.16 -10.89 7.78
CA LYS A 193 -5.22 -10.62 8.76
C LYS A 193 -6.62 -10.91 8.24
N GLU A 194 -6.90 -10.56 7.00
CA GLU A 194 -8.22 -10.77 6.43
C GLU A 194 -8.50 -12.27 6.18
N PHE A 195 -7.46 -13.03 5.84
CA PHE A 195 -7.55 -14.47 5.56
C PHE A 195 -7.11 -15.39 6.72
N ASP A 196 -6.85 -14.85 7.92
CA ASP A 196 -6.46 -15.64 9.10
C ASP A 196 -7.61 -16.50 9.63
N ASN A 197 -8.86 -16.09 9.37
CA ASN A 197 -10.04 -16.77 9.91
C ASN A 197 -10.29 -18.11 9.18
N PRO A 198 -10.16 -19.27 9.85
CA PRO A 198 -10.31 -20.59 9.24
C PRO A 198 -11.77 -20.91 8.85
N THR A 199 -12.73 -20.11 9.32
CA THR A 199 -14.16 -20.23 8.99
C THR A 199 -14.51 -19.61 7.64
N LYS A 200 -13.68 -18.68 7.12
CA LYS A 200 -13.72 -18.29 5.70
C LYS A 200 -13.01 -19.38 4.88
N CYS A 201 -13.58 -20.58 4.89
CA CYS A 201 -13.12 -21.69 4.08
C CYS A 201 -13.41 -21.37 2.61
N PHE A 202 -12.41 -20.87 1.89
CA PHE A 202 -12.53 -20.68 0.46
C PHE A 202 -12.82 -22.02 -0.20
N VAL A 203 -13.90 -22.06 -0.98
CA VAL A 203 -14.35 -23.24 -1.70
C VAL A 203 -13.16 -23.87 -2.41
N LYS A 204 -12.79 -25.10 -2.00
CA LYS A 204 -11.76 -25.93 -2.66
C LYS A 204 -11.97 -25.89 -4.17
N GLY A 205 -11.28 -25.03 -4.94
CA GLY A 205 -11.12 -25.04 -6.41
C GLY A 205 -12.31 -25.35 -7.34
N VAL A 206 -13.53 -25.57 -6.83
CA VAL A 206 -14.70 -26.13 -7.55
C VAL A 206 -15.12 -25.18 -8.66
N GLN A 207 -14.83 -23.89 -8.47
CA GLN A 207 -15.17 -22.81 -9.39
C GLN A 207 -14.19 -22.68 -10.56
N MET A 208 -13.04 -23.38 -10.55
CA MET A 208 -12.20 -23.54 -11.75
C MET A 208 -12.99 -24.19 -12.89
N PHE A 209 -14.01 -24.98 -12.55
CA PHE A 209 -14.85 -25.66 -13.52
C PHE A 209 -15.98 -24.80 -14.07
N ASP A 210 -16.26 -23.60 -13.52
CA ASP A 210 -17.46 -22.82 -13.89
C ASP A 210 -17.39 -22.22 -15.30
N ASN A 211 -16.20 -21.99 -15.84
CA ASN A 211 -15.97 -21.59 -17.24
C ASN A 211 -15.60 -22.77 -18.16
N THR A 212 -15.70 -24.00 -17.65
CA THR A 212 -15.41 -25.23 -18.40
C THR A 212 -16.70 -25.99 -18.66
N PRO A 213 -16.74 -26.95 -19.59
CA PRO A 213 -17.91 -27.83 -19.77
C PRO A 213 -18.33 -28.58 -18.50
N PHE A 214 -17.50 -28.60 -17.45
CA PHE A 214 -17.82 -29.18 -16.15
C PHE A 214 -18.55 -28.22 -15.20
N GLY A 215 -18.92 -27.01 -15.64
CA GLY A 215 -19.62 -26.01 -14.82
C GLY A 215 -20.97 -26.50 -14.29
N THR A 216 -21.69 -27.32 -15.06
CA THR A 216 -22.98 -27.94 -14.69
C THR A 216 -22.85 -29.23 -13.88
N ALA A 217 -21.62 -29.71 -13.63
CA ALA A 217 -21.41 -30.97 -12.95
C ALA A 217 -21.75 -30.88 -11.44
N PRO A 218 -22.27 -31.97 -10.83
CA PRO A 218 -22.58 -32.01 -9.41
C PRO A 218 -21.35 -31.72 -8.55
N LEU A 219 -21.56 -31.04 -7.42
CA LEU A 219 -20.51 -30.56 -6.51
C LEU A 219 -19.59 -31.70 -6.01
N ALA A 220 -20.13 -32.92 -5.85
CA ALA A 220 -19.38 -34.12 -5.50
C ALA A 220 -18.34 -34.54 -6.56
N VAL A 221 -18.63 -34.35 -7.85
CA VAL A 221 -17.72 -34.71 -8.96
C VAL A 221 -16.58 -33.69 -9.05
N LYS A 222 -16.90 -32.40 -8.94
CA LYS A 222 -15.91 -31.32 -8.91
C LYS A 222 -14.92 -31.47 -7.73
N LEU A 223 -15.41 -31.89 -6.56
CA LEU A 223 -14.55 -32.16 -5.39
C LEU A 223 -13.64 -33.38 -5.57
N LYS A 224 -14.11 -34.43 -6.26
CA LYS A 224 -13.33 -35.65 -6.52
C LYS A 224 -12.21 -35.41 -7.55
N LEU A 225 -12.45 -34.53 -8.53
CA LEU A 225 -11.44 -34.11 -9.51
C LEU A 225 -10.32 -33.26 -8.91
N LEU A 226 -10.56 -32.61 -7.77
CA LEU A 226 -9.57 -31.80 -7.05
C LEU A 226 -8.73 -32.62 -6.05
N GLN A 227 -9.01 -33.91 -5.89
CA GLN A 227 -8.26 -34.83 -5.02
C GLN A 227 -7.25 -35.71 -5.80
N ILE A 228 -7.11 -35.48 -7.10
CA ILE A 228 -6.12 -36.11 -7.99
C ILE A 228 -4.95 -35.13 -8.16
#